data_AF-A0A952HMQ3-F1
#
_entry.id   AF-A0A952HMQ3-F1
#
_cell.length_a   1.000
_cell.length_b   1.000
_cell.length_c   1.000
_cell.angle_alpha   90.00
_cell.angle_beta   90.00
_cell.angle_gamma   90.00
#
_symmetry.space_group_name_H-M   'P 1'
#
loop_
_entity.id
_entity.type
_entity.pdbx_description
1 polymer ?
#
loop_
_entity_poly.entity_id
_entity_poly.type
_entity_poly.pdbx_seq_one_letter_code
_entity_poly.pdbx_strand_id
1 'polypeptide(L)'
;MRRLKIFWILLVLMLLVLLKQGYSEEKDSVKIIQIKNGINYFDINNDGIKDLIISADFLTPIGGNIYTAYSFYLNHEIENQKHFSYIPIEVADGEGSEANIYTYTKVGGCGNDMSKEETNISGLRLIKFKNGIYLIYTEKKCNENKNTFTDKCPFSVVIYQYDNEDRAFAIKKKSQTKEMYCDADEVLKKDLIIKSIKSIK
;
A
#
# COMPACT_ATOMS: atom_id res chain seq x y z
N MET A 1 -62.93 14.19 -11.04
CA MET A 1 -61.80 14.66 -10.20
C MET A 1 -61.23 13.60 -9.23
N ARG A 2 -61.95 12.53 -8.85
CA ARG A 2 -61.45 11.53 -7.87
C ARG A 2 -60.33 10.60 -8.41
N ARG A 3 -60.28 10.36 -9.72
CA ARG A 3 -59.26 9.50 -10.37
C ARG A 3 -57.86 10.15 -10.48
N LEU A 4 -57.77 11.48 -10.48
CA LEU A 4 -56.48 12.19 -10.58
C LEU A 4 -55.67 12.12 -9.27
N LYS A 5 -56.35 12.08 -8.11
CA LYS A 5 -55.70 12.00 -6.80
C LYS A 5 -55.01 10.66 -6.54
N ILE A 6 -55.55 9.57 -7.08
CA ILE A 6 -54.98 8.22 -6.91
C ILE A 6 -53.67 8.09 -7.72
N PHE A 7 -53.61 8.71 -8.89
CA PHE A 7 -52.41 8.69 -9.73
C PHE A 7 -51.23 9.43 -9.09
N TRP A 8 -51.50 10.57 -8.44
CA TRP A 8 -50.49 11.34 -7.72
C TRP A 8 -49.91 10.57 -6.52
N ILE A 9 -50.75 9.86 -5.77
CA ILE A 9 -50.30 9.06 -4.63
C ILE A 9 -49.41 7.90 -5.10
N LEU A 10 -49.79 7.23 -6.19
CA LEU A 10 -48.98 6.15 -6.79
C LEU A 10 -47.63 6.65 -7.32
N LEU A 11 -47.59 7.82 -7.96
CA LEU A 11 -46.35 8.41 -8.47
C LEU A 11 -45.37 8.78 -7.35
N VAL A 12 -45.88 9.37 -6.26
CA VAL A 12 -45.07 9.71 -5.08
C VAL A 12 -44.57 8.44 -4.37
N LEU A 13 -45.40 7.40 -4.29
CA LEU A 13 -44.98 6.11 -3.74
C LEU A 13 -43.88 5.45 -4.60
N MET A 14 -43.99 5.54 -5.93
CA MET A 14 -42.98 5.00 -6.86
C MET A 14 -41.65 5.74 -6.74
N LEU A 15 -41.68 7.09 -6.62
CA LEU A 15 -40.48 7.91 -6.40
C LEU A 15 -39.80 7.60 -5.05
N LEU A 16 -40.58 7.33 -3.99
CA LEU A 16 -40.05 6.94 -2.68
C LEU A 16 -39.45 5.52 -2.67
N VAL A 17 -39.98 4.61 -3.47
CA VAL A 17 -39.44 3.25 -3.62
C VAL A 17 -38.15 3.26 -4.46
N LEU A 18 -38.07 4.10 -5.50
CA LEU A 18 -36.87 4.28 -6.32
C LEU A 18 -35.71 4.93 -5.53
N LEU A 19 -35.99 5.83 -4.59
CA LEU A 19 -34.96 6.42 -3.71
C LEU A 19 -34.35 5.40 -2.73
N LYS A 20 -35.04 4.28 -2.43
CA LYS A 20 -34.54 3.24 -1.51
C LYS A 20 -33.78 2.12 -2.20
N GLN A 21 -33.85 2.00 -3.52
CA GLN A 21 -33.05 1.03 -4.26
C GLN A 21 -31.74 1.65 -4.74
N GLY A 22 -30.74 1.63 -3.84
CA GLY A 22 -29.40 1.30 -4.31
C GLY A 22 -28.36 2.43 -4.34
N TYR A 23 -28.33 3.32 -3.35
CA TYR A 23 -27.02 3.72 -2.80
C TYR A 23 -26.56 2.56 -1.90
N SER A 24 -26.23 1.42 -2.52
CA SER A 24 -25.30 0.51 -1.89
C SER A 24 -24.00 1.30 -1.87
N GLU A 25 -23.60 1.82 -0.70
CA GLU A 25 -22.21 2.18 -0.47
C GLU A 25 -21.40 0.94 -0.88
N GLU A 26 -20.86 0.97 -2.09
CA GLU A 26 -19.91 0.00 -2.58
C GLU A 26 -18.73 0.12 -1.62
N LYS A 27 -18.74 -0.73 -0.59
CA LYS A 27 -17.73 -0.79 0.46
C LYS A 27 -16.39 -0.78 -0.26
N ASP A 28 -15.65 0.33 -0.19
CA ASP A 28 -14.41 0.54 -0.94
C ASP A 28 -13.61 -0.77 -0.93
N SER A 29 -13.53 -1.43 -2.09
CA SER A 29 -12.97 -2.77 -2.16
C SER A 29 -11.45 -2.67 -2.10
N VAL A 30 -10.91 -2.57 -0.89
CA VAL A 30 -9.47 -2.50 -0.66
C VAL A 30 -8.87 -3.89 -0.81
N LYS A 31 -7.99 -4.04 -1.80
CA LYS A 31 -7.29 -5.28 -2.09
C LYS A 31 -5.79 -5.10 -1.82
N ILE A 32 -5.29 -5.78 -0.78
CA ILE A 32 -3.85 -5.90 -0.53
C ILE A 32 -3.28 -6.91 -1.54
N ILE A 33 -2.26 -6.50 -2.27
CA ILE A 33 -1.57 -7.35 -3.23
C ILE A 33 -0.38 -7.99 -2.52
N GLN A 34 -0.41 -9.32 -2.41
CA GLN A 34 0.70 -10.06 -1.82
C GLN A 34 1.85 -10.13 -2.83
N ILE A 35 3.00 -9.57 -2.45
CA ILE A 35 4.25 -9.71 -3.19
C ILE A 35 5.04 -10.82 -2.50
N LYS A 36 5.42 -11.85 -3.26
CA LYS A 36 6.27 -12.93 -2.78
C LYS A 36 7.70 -12.69 -3.26
N ASN A 37 8.69 -13.23 -2.56
CA ASN A 37 10.06 -13.27 -3.08
C ASN A 37 10.07 -13.96 -4.46
N GLY A 38 10.77 -13.38 -5.43
CA GLY A 38 10.81 -13.74 -6.83
C GLY A 38 10.01 -12.82 -7.75
N ILE A 39 9.49 -13.39 -8.84
CA ILE A 39 8.75 -12.71 -9.91
C ILE A 39 7.25 -12.72 -9.59
N ASN A 40 6.63 -11.55 -9.62
CA ASN A 40 5.19 -11.37 -9.42
C ASN A 40 4.60 -10.58 -10.59
N TYR A 41 3.33 -10.82 -10.88
CA TYR A 41 2.61 -10.16 -11.97
C TYR A 41 1.35 -9.48 -11.49
N PHE A 42 1.23 -8.18 -11.75
CA PHE A 42 0.09 -7.37 -11.35
C PHE A 42 -0.07 -6.19 -12.30
N ASP A 43 -1.30 -5.82 -12.64
CA ASP A 43 -1.59 -4.67 -13.50
C ASP A 43 -1.60 -3.39 -12.64
N ILE A 44 -0.50 -2.64 -12.66
CA ILE A 44 -0.24 -1.44 -11.83
C ILE A 44 -0.91 -0.21 -12.44
N ASN A 45 -0.89 -0.08 -13.78
CA ASN A 45 -1.45 1.07 -14.49
C ASN A 45 -2.92 0.87 -14.92
N ASN A 46 -3.52 -0.30 -14.66
CA ASN A 46 -4.87 -0.69 -15.06
C ASN A 46 -5.11 -0.66 -16.58
N ASP A 47 -4.11 -0.96 -17.40
CA ASP A 47 -4.26 -1.05 -18.85
C ASP A 47 -4.74 -2.44 -19.34
N GLY A 48 -4.91 -3.40 -18.41
CA GLY A 48 -5.34 -4.77 -18.69
C GLY A 48 -4.17 -5.72 -18.98
N ILE A 49 -2.94 -5.22 -19.06
CA ILE A 49 -1.71 -6.00 -19.20
C ILE A 49 -1.07 -6.14 -17.82
N LYS A 50 -0.53 -7.32 -17.51
CA LYS A 50 0.19 -7.49 -16.24
C LYS A 50 1.59 -6.91 -16.34
N ASP A 51 1.90 -6.07 -15.37
CA ASP A 51 3.23 -5.55 -15.08
C ASP A 51 4.04 -6.54 -14.25
N LEU A 52 5.34 -6.28 -14.16
CA LEU A 52 6.29 -7.11 -13.45
C LEU A 52 6.71 -6.45 -12.14
N ILE A 53 6.67 -7.23 -11.06
CA ILE A 53 7.21 -6.85 -9.75
C ILE A 53 8.24 -7.91 -9.38
N ILE A 54 9.48 -7.49 -9.16
CA ILE A 54 10.54 -8.37 -8.68
C ILE A 54 10.79 -8.05 -7.22
N SER A 55 10.76 -9.09 -6.38
CA SER A 55 11.18 -9.01 -5.00
C SER A 55 12.32 -9.99 -4.79
N ALA A 56 13.37 -9.60 -4.08
CA ALA A 56 14.49 -10.49 -3.81
C ALA A 56 15.02 -10.27 -2.41
N ASP A 57 15.10 -11.36 -1.64
CA ASP A 57 15.77 -11.36 -0.34
C ASP A 57 17.27 -11.54 -0.51
N PHE A 58 18.05 -10.79 0.26
CA PHE A 58 19.47 -11.02 0.43
C PHE A 58 19.85 -10.89 1.90
N LEU A 59 20.76 -11.77 2.31
CA LEU A 59 21.25 -11.86 3.67
C LEU A 59 22.61 -11.17 3.75
N THR A 60 22.80 -10.31 4.74
CA THR A 60 24.16 -9.84 5.04
C THR A 60 24.85 -10.86 5.94
N PRO A 61 26.12 -11.21 5.67
CA PRO A 61 26.83 -12.28 6.36
C PRO A 61 27.03 -12.04 7.86
N ILE A 62 26.85 -10.80 8.34
CA ILE A 62 27.05 -10.42 9.73
C ILE A 62 25.73 -9.90 10.30
N GLY A 63 25.26 -10.55 11.37
CA GLY A 63 24.21 -10.01 12.24
C GLY A 63 22.78 -10.51 11.99
N GLY A 64 22.52 -11.49 11.13
CA GLY A 64 21.15 -12.03 10.98
C GLY A 64 20.14 -11.00 10.48
N ASN A 65 20.58 -10.18 9.53
CA ASN A 65 19.78 -9.16 8.88
C ASN A 65 19.31 -9.69 7.52
N ILE A 66 18.02 -9.57 7.27
CA ILE A 66 17.38 -9.94 5.99
C ILE A 66 16.93 -8.65 5.34
N TYR A 67 17.38 -8.41 4.12
CA TYR A 67 16.92 -7.29 3.31
C TYR A 67 16.10 -7.81 2.16
N THR A 68 15.00 -7.13 1.84
CA THR A 68 14.21 -7.43 0.66
C THR A 68 14.22 -6.23 -0.26
N ALA A 69 14.73 -6.38 -1.47
CA ALA A 69 14.61 -5.36 -2.52
C ALA A 69 13.31 -5.56 -3.30
N TYR A 70 12.64 -4.48 -3.65
CA TYR A 70 11.44 -4.47 -4.50
C TYR A 70 11.65 -3.53 -5.68
N SER A 71 11.48 -4.03 -6.89
CA SER A 71 11.44 -3.24 -8.13
C SER A 71 10.14 -3.50 -8.89
N PHE A 72 9.69 -2.48 -9.62
CA PHE A 72 8.44 -2.48 -10.35
C PHE A 72 8.70 -2.07 -11.80
N TYR A 73 8.04 -2.73 -12.74
CA TYR A 73 8.27 -2.52 -14.17
C TYR A 73 6.97 -2.55 -14.95
N LEU A 74 6.67 -1.49 -15.70
CA LEU A 74 5.54 -1.46 -16.62
C LEU A 74 5.81 -2.31 -17.85
N ASN A 75 4.86 -3.16 -18.18
CA ASN A 75 4.84 -3.94 -19.39
C ASN A 75 4.08 -3.16 -20.47
N HIS A 76 4.74 -2.88 -21.59
CA HIS A 76 4.10 -2.26 -22.73
C HIS A 76 4.55 -2.93 -24.02
N GLU A 77 3.67 -2.92 -25.01
CA GLU A 77 3.90 -3.55 -26.30
C GLU A 77 4.23 -2.49 -27.34
N ILE A 78 5.42 -2.59 -27.93
CA ILE A 78 5.89 -1.74 -29.03
C ILE A 78 6.19 -2.68 -30.19
N GLU A 79 5.58 -2.45 -31.35
CA GLU A 79 5.81 -3.24 -32.57
C GLU A 79 5.68 -4.78 -32.36
N ASN A 80 4.70 -5.20 -31.56
CA ASN A 80 4.46 -6.61 -31.16
C ASN A 80 5.60 -7.25 -30.35
N GLN A 81 6.44 -6.43 -29.70
CA GLN A 81 7.46 -6.88 -28.74
C GLN A 81 7.12 -6.36 -27.35
N LYS A 82 7.33 -7.21 -26.34
CA LYS A 82 7.14 -6.85 -24.93
C LYS A 82 8.36 -6.10 -24.42
N HIS A 83 8.13 -4.90 -23.91
CA HIS A 83 9.13 -4.07 -23.28
C HIS A 83 8.77 -3.83 -21.81
N PHE A 84 9.77 -3.89 -20.94
CA PHE A 84 9.63 -3.55 -19.53
C PHE A 84 10.39 -2.26 -19.25
N SER A 85 9.68 -1.25 -18.77
CA SER A 85 10.27 0.00 -18.26
C SER A 85 10.18 0.01 -16.75
N TYR A 86 11.27 0.34 -16.06
CA TYR A 86 11.22 0.49 -14.60
C TYR A 86 10.24 1.61 -14.21
N ILE A 87 9.55 1.43 -13.09
CA ILE A 87 8.70 2.44 -12.47
C ILE A 87 9.56 3.15 -11.42
N PRO A 88 9.90 4.44 -11.62
CA PRO A 88 10.63 5.20 -10.62
C PRO A 88 9.81 5.36 -9.34
N ILE A 89 10.49 5.41 -8.20
CA ILE A 89 9.90 5.63 -6.89
C ILE A 89 10.54 6.86 -6.28
N GLU A 90 9.74 7.87 -5.95
CA GLU A 90 10.27 9.11 -5.36
C GLU A 90 10.97 8.86 -4.01
N VAL A 91 12.12 9.51 -3.79
CA VAL A 91 12.91 9.33 -2.56
C VAL A 91 12.15 9.93 -1.37
N ALA A 92 11.98 9.15 -0.29
CA ALA A 92 11.28 9.62 0.90
C ALA A 92 11.97 10.81 1.59
N ASP A 93 13.30 10.85 1.62
CA ASP A 93 14.09 11.86 2.36
C ASP A 93 15.09 12.60 1.46
N GLY A 94 14.64 13.14 0.32
CA GLY A 94 15.52 13.91 -0.58
C GLY A 94 14.86 14.31 -1.90
N GLU A 95 15.71 14.59 -2.90
CA GLU A 95 15.30 14.84 -4.27
C GLU A 95 15.63 13.63 -5.16
N GLY A 96 14.79 13.40 -6.18
CA GLY A 96 15.01 12.35 -7.18
C GLY A 96 14.14 11.11 -6.98
N SER A 97 14.53 10.03 -7.66
CA SER A 97 13.82 8.75 -7.63
C SER A 97 14.78 7.57 -7.61
N GLU A 98 14.34 6.47 -7.00
CA GLU A 98 15.04 5.19 -6.97
C GLU A 98 14.30 4.15 -7.81
N ALA A 99 15.05 3.17 -8.31
CA ALA A 99 14.49 2.02 -9.01
C ALA A 99 14.00 0.92 -8.05
N ASN A 100 14.39 0.97 -6.78
CA ASN A 100 14.10 -0.05 -5.79
C ASN A 100 13.67 0.56 -4.46
N ILE A 101 12.82 -0.13 -3.71
CA ILE A 101 12.68 0.07 -2.26
C ILE A 101 13.28 -1.13 -1.55
N TYR A 102 13.99 -0.88 -0.44
CA TYR A 102 14.51 -1.92 0.42
C TYR A 102 13.70 -1.98 1.72
N THR A 103 13.25 -3.18 2.10
CA THR A 103 12.79 -3.45 3.46
C THR A 103 13.84 -4.23 4.23
N TYR A 104 13.72 -4.17 5.54
CA TYR A 104 14.72 -4.68 6.44
C TYR A 104 14.06 -5.41 7.62
N THR A 105 14.50 -6.65 7.83
CA THR A 105 14.04 -7.55 8.87
C THR A 105 15.24 -8.04 9.67
N LYS A 106 15.04 -8.15 10.98
CA LYS A 106 16.05 -8.63 11.92
C LYS A 106 15.61 -9.96 12.49
N VAL A 107 16.50 -10.96 12.50
CA VAL A 107 16.29 -12.18 13.29
C VAL A 107 16.36 -11.83 14.77
N GLY A 108 15.30 -12.15 15.50
CA GLY A 108 15.11 -11.84 16.91
C GLY A 108 13.81 -11.07 17.20
N GLY A 109 13.30 -11.24 18.41
CA GLY A 109 12.08 -10.59 18.87
C GLY A 109 12.30 -9.16 19.37
N CYS A 110 11.18 -8.49 19.66
CA CYS A 110 11.15 -7.14 20.19
C CYS A 110 10.67 -7.16 21.66
N GLY A 111 11.40 -6.45 22.50
CA GLY A 111 11.20 -6.35 23.94
C GLY A 111 11.62 -7.65 24.63
N ASN A 112 10.84 -8.06 25.62
CA ASN A 112 11.03 -9.34 26.31
C ASN A 112 10.40 -10.51 25.57
N ASP A 113 9.69 -10.24 24.47
CA ASP A 113 9.04 -11.28 23.67
C ASP A 113 10.04 -11.87 22.67
N MET A 114 10.84 -12.80 23.18
CA MET A 114 11.80 -13.58 22.39
C MET A 114 11.13 -14.73 21.61
N SER A 115 9.80 -14.85 21.67
CA SER A 115 9.09 -15.92 20.94
C SER A 115 9.01 -15.66 19.44
N LYS A 116 9.14 -14.40 19.02
CA LYS A 116 9.26 -14.05 17.60
C LYS A 116 10.66 -14.38 17.07
N GLU A 117 10.69 -15.16 16.00
CA GLU A 117 11.93 -15.49 15.28
C GLU A 117 12.48 -14.27 14.51
N GLU A 118 11.59 -13.36 14.08
CA GLU A 118 11.94 -12.19 13.27
C GLU A 118 11.11 -10.95 13.65
N THR A 119 11.71 -9.77 13.48
CA THR A 119 11.07 -8.48 13.63
C THR A 119 11.30 -7.64 12.38
N ASN A 120 10.21 -7.22 11.71
CA ASN A 120 10.31 -6.33 10.56
C ASN A 120 10.56 -4.89 11.02
N ILE A 121 11.73 -4.35 10.70
CA ILE A 121 12.13 -2.99 11.04
C ILE A 121 11.59 -2.01 9.99
N SER A 122 11.49 -2.44 8.74
CA SER A 122 10.71 -1.78 7.72
C SER A 122 9.86 -2.77 6.95
N GLY A 123 8.81 -2.26 6.30
CA GLY A 123 7.85 -3.08 5.59
C GLY A 123 7.19 -2.35 4.44
N LEU A 124 6.74 -3.11 3.45
CA LEU A 124 6.13 -2.62 2.22
C LEU A 124 4.78 -3.33 1.98
N ARG A 125 3.79 -2.58 1.51
CA ARG A 125 2.52 -3.12 0.99
C ARG A 125 2.10 -2.42 -0.29
N LEU A 126 1.78 -3.20 -1.31
CA LEU A 126 1.12 -2.73 -2.52
C LEU A 126 -0.40 -2.97 -2.41
N ILE A 127 -1.19 -1.96 -2.72
CA ILE A 127 -2.63 -1.97 -2.42
C ILE A 127 -3.40 -1.32 -3.56
N LYS A 128 -4.44 -2.01 -4.01
CA LYS A 128 -5.40 -1.49 -4.96
C LYS A 128 -6.62 -0.94 -4.22
N PHE A 129 -6.88 0.35 -4.43
CA PHE A 129 -8.11 1.03 -4.09
C PHE A 129 -8.89 1.35 -5.38
N LYS A 130 -10.14 1.79 -5.24
CA LYS A 130 -10.98 2.22 -6.37
C LYS A 130 -10.35 3.40 -7.14
N ASN A 131 -9.64 4.27 -6.44
CA ASN A 131 -9.05 5.51 -6.97
C ASN A 131 -7.57 5.38 -7.36
N GLY A 132 -6.97 4.19 -7.28
CA GLY A 132 -5.58 3.99 -7.72
C GLY A 132 -4.84 2.85 -7.04
N ILE A 133 -3.57 2.71 -7.43
CA ILE A 133 -2.61 1.81 -6.82
C ILE A 133 -1.73 2.60 -5.87
N TYR A 134 -1.59 2.08 -4.66
CA TYR A 134 -0.81 2.70 -3.59
C TYR A 134 0.28 1.76 -3.13
N LEU A 135 1.43 2.34 -2.88
CA LEU A 135 2.55 1.67 -2.22
C LEU A 135 2.73 2.31 -0.85
N ILE A 136 2.76 1.50 0.21
CA ILE A 136 2.96 1.98 1.57
C ILE A 136 4.25 1.41 2.09
N TYR A 137 5.19 2.31 2.35
CA TYR A 137 6.45 2.00 3.00
C TYR A 137 6.40 2.45 4.45
N THR A 138 6.91 1.62 5.35
CA THR A 138 7.02 1.92 6.77
C THR A 138 8.40 1.61 7.26
N GLU A 139 8.94 2.44 8.15
CA GLU A 139 10.27 2.25 8.72
C GLU A 139 10.28 2.68 10.18
N LYS A 140 10.83 1.84 11.04
CA LYS A 140 10.95 2.10 12.48
C LYS A 140 11.91 3.26 12.73
N LYS A 141 11.47 4.26 13.48
CA LYS A 141 12.26 5.44 13.86
C LYS A 141 12.38 5.52 15.38
N CYS A 142 13.51 5.08 15.89
CA CYS A 142 13.83 5.17 17.31
C CYS A 142 14.67 6.41 17.61
N ASN A 143 14.50 6.97 18.80
CA ASN A 143 15.43 8.00 19.30
C ASN A 143 16.78 7.36 19.62
N GLU A 144 17.86 8.16 19.64
CA GLU A 144 19.25 7.69 19.82
C GLU A 144 19.47 6.83 21.08
N ASN A 145 18.67 7.03 22.13
CA ASN A 145 18.77 6.28 23.39
C ASN A 145 18.04 4.93 23.37
N LYS A 146 17.41 4.55 22.26
CA LYS A 146 16.65 3.30 22.12
C LYS A 146 17.30 2.37 21.11
N ASN A 147 17.20 1.08 21.37
CA ASN A 147 17.65 0.05 20.45
C ASN A 147 16.56 -0.20 19.39
N THR A 148 16.88 0.11 18.13
CA THR A 148 15.95 -0.04 17.00
C THR A 148 15.40 -1.45 16.82
N PHE A 149 16.17 -2.47 17.20
CA PHE A 149 15.76 -3.86 17.03
C PHE A 149 14.81 -4.30 18.14
N THR A 150 15.19 -4.03 19.39
CA THR A 150 14.51 -4.59 20.55
C THR A 150 13.43 -3.68 21.13
N ASP A 151 13.48 -2.36 20.92
CA ASP A 151 12.54 -1.47 21.60
C ASP A 151 11.31 -1.18 20.75
N LYS A 152 10.17 -0.90 21.40
CA LYS A 152 9.02 -0.32 20.71
C LYS A 152 9.31 1.13 20.35
N CYS A 153 9.03 1.48 19.09
CA CYS A 153 9.28 2.80 18.54
C CYS A 153 8.15 3.22 17.60
N PRO A 154 7.98 4.53 17.36
CA PRO A 154 7.14 4.98 16.28
C PRO A 154 7.72 4.55 14.92
N PHE A 155 6.85 4.50 13.91
CA PHE A 155 7.23 4.22 12.53
C PHE A 155 6.97 5.44 11.67
N SER A 156 7.94 5.78 10.82
CA SER A 156 7.70 6.60 9.63
C SER A 156 6.82 5.82 8.68
N VAL A 157 5.85 6.49 8.06
CA VAL A 157 4.92 5.93 7.08
C VAL A 157 4.90 6.86 5.87
N VAL A 158 5.31 6.32 4.72
CA VAL A 158 5.28 7.01 3.43
C VAL A 158 4.27 6.30 2.54
N ILE A 159 3.31 7.06 2.03
CA ILE A 159 2.30 6.58 1.10
C ILE A 159 2.60 7.18 -0.26
N TYR A 160 2.87 6.30 -1.20
CA TYR A 160 2.99 6.61 -2.61
C TYR A 160 1.69 6.25 -3.32
N GLN A 161 1.39 7.00 -4.36
CA GLN A 161 0.36 6.64 -5.34
C GLN A 161 1.03 6.55 -6.69
N TYR A 162 0.69 5.50 -7.44
CA TYR A 162 1.13 5.38 -8.82
C TYR A 162 0.48 6.48 -9.66
N ASP A 163 1.31 7.25 -10.37
CA ASP A 163 0.91 8.29 -11.29
C ASP A 163 1.03 7.76 -12.73
N ASN A 164 -0.08 7.78 -13.46
CA ASN A 164 -0.13 7.28 -14.85
C ASN A 164 0.59 8.21 -15.83
N GLU A 165 0.62 9.51 -15.56
CA GLU A 165 1.23 10.49 -16.45
C GLU A 165 2.76 10.41 -16.35
N ASP A 166 3.27 10.46 -15.12
CA ASP A 166 4.70 10.38 -14.84
C ASP A 166 5.25 8.93 -14.83
N ARG A 167 4.35 7.94 -14.86
CA ARG A 167 4.67 6.49 -14.78
C ARG A 167 5.55 6.14 -13.58
N ALA A 168 5.27 6.78 -12.45
CA ALA A 168 6.10 6.71 -11.25
C ALA A 168 5.24 6.56 -9.98
N PHE A 169 5.84 6.03 -8.90
CA PHE A 169 5.27 6.12 -7.57
C PHE A 169 5.66 7.45 -6.92
N ALA A 170 4.71 8.38 -6.89
CA ALA A 170 4.89 9.71 -6.31
C ALA A 170 4.37 9.75 -4.87
N ILE A 171 5.04 10.52 -4.01
CA ILE A 171 4.67 10.63 -2.59
C ILE A 171 3.39 11.44 -2.46
N LYS A 172 2.36 10.83 -1.86
CA LYS A 172 1.12 11.52 -1.48
C LYS A 172 1.08 11.94 -0.03
N LYS A 173 1.77 11.19 0.85
CA LYS A 173 1.79 11.51 2.28
C LYS A 173 3.01 10.95 2.97
N LYS A 174 3.60 11.77 3.84
CA LYS A 174 4.56 11.36 4.87
C LYS A 174 3.91 11.56 6.23
N SER A 175 4.07 10.61 7.14
CA SER A 175 3.55 10.71 8.49
C SER A 175 4.34 9.83 9.44
N GLN A 176 4.09 9.97 10.74
CA GLN A 176 4.68 9.12 11.76
C GLN A 176 3.59 8.59 12.68
N THR A 177 3.71 7.33 13.10
CA THR A 177 2.76 6.76 14.06
C THR A 177 2.87 7.46 15.41
N LYS A 178 1.72 7.67 16.06
CA LYS A 178 1.68 8.18 17.45
C LYS A 178 1.95 7.07 18.45
N GLU A 179 1.44 5.87 18.16
CA GLU A 179 1.69 4.67 18.94
C GLU A 179 3.05 4.06 18.59
N MET A 180 3.60 3.32 19.55
CA MET A 180 4.87 2.62 19.40
C MET A 180 4.61 1.15 19.09
N TYR A 181 5.27 0.65 18.04
CA TYR A 181 5.14 -0.72 17.58
C TYR A 181 6.49 -1.42 17.64
N CYS A 182 6.43 -2.75 17.67
CA CYS A 182 7.62 -3.58 17.55
C CYS A 182 7.99 -3.81 16.09
N ASP A 183 6.97 -4.02 15.25
CA ASP A 183 7.07 -4.65 13.94
C ASP A 183 6.30 -3.83 12.89
N ALA A 184 6.88 -3.67 11.71
CA ALA A 184 6.26 -2.99 10.58
C ALA A 184 4.90 -3.59 10.21
N ASP A 185 4.73 -4.91 10.34
CA ASP A 185 3.48 -5.60 10.02
C ASP A 185 2.32 -5.21 10.95
N GLU A 186 2.61 -4.75 12.18
CA GLU A 186 1.60 -4.21 13.08
C GLU A 186 1.02 -2.89 12.56
N VAL A 187 1.87 -2.05 11.97
CA VAL A 187 1.50 -0.77 11.34
C VAL A 187 0.77 -1.00 10.02
N LEU A 188 1.20 -2.02 9.27
CA LEU A 188 0.66 -2.40 7.97
C LEU A 188 -0.60 -3.27 8.05
N LYS A 189 -1.26 -3.34 9.21
CA LYS A 189 -2.59 -3.95 9.33
C LYS A 189 -3.61 -3.17 8.51
N LYS A 190 -4.51 -3.92 7.85
CA LYS A 190 -5.49 -3.40 6.88
C LYS A 190 -6.25 -2.16 7.37
N ASP A 191 -6.75 -2.17 8.60
CA ASP A 191 -7.60 -1.09 9.11
C ASP A 191 -6.82 0.23 9.29
N LEU A 192 -5.56 0.15 9.75
CA LEU A 192 -4.68 1.31 9.91
C LEU A 192 -4.31 1.92 8.56
N ILE A 193 -4.04 1.06 7.59
CA ILE A 193 -3.78 1.47 6.22
C ILE A 193 -4.98 2.23 5.62
N ILE A 194 -6.18 1.65 5.72
CA ILE A 194 -7.40 2.24 5.16
C ILE A 194 -7.63 3.63 5.76
N LYS A 195 -7.48 3.77 7.08
CA LYS A 195 -7.58 5.05 7.78
C LYS A 195 -6.56 6.07 7.25
N SER A 196 -5.35 5.63 6.97
CA SER A 196 -4.27 6.49 6.51
C SER A 196 -4.50 6.98 5.08
N ILE A 197 -4.96 6.11 4.17
CA ILE A 197 -5.26 6.47 2.79
C ILE A 197 -6.50 7.39 2.69
N LYS A 198 -7.57 7.10 3.44
CA LYS A 198 -8.78 7.96 3.46
C LYS A 198 -8.52 9.39 3.95
N SER A 199 -7.38 9.63 4.59
CA SER A 199 -6.98 10.97 5.04
C SER A 199 -6.18 11.78 4.01
N ILE A 200 -5.84 11.17 2.86
CA ILE A 200 -5.27 11.87 1.70
C ILE A 200 -6.46 12.54 1.01
N LYS A 201 -6.57 13.85 1.18
CA LYS A 201 -7.58 14.69 0.52
C LYS A 201 -7.02 15.24 -0.77
#